data_AF-A0A6I1ZZQ8-F1
#
_entry.id   AF-A0A6I1ZZQ8-F1
#
_cell.length_a   1.000
_cell.length_b   1.000
_cell.length_c   1.000
_cell.angle_alpha   90.00
_cell.angle_beta   90.00
_cell.angle_gamma   90.00
#
_symmetry.space_group_name_H-M   'P 1'
#
loop_
_entity.id
_entity.type
_entity.pdbx_description
1 polymer ?
#
loop_
_entity_poly.entity_id
_entity_poly.type
_entity_poly.pdbx_seq_one_letter_code
_entity_poly.pdbx_strand_id
1 'polypeptide(L)'
;MKLKGINFAAKISAIGILLVLLLTLAVSCQATEAPATVSEGPATSELNVDLLGTQHTYFLHGEGRLVGNVVLESPDRKVTLSMISVTTLLDKDGKPLTFLQLQADPNPPNPPADAQIIGTVYGLTPHGATSNPPLMLTLPYRPEDLPEDVQEKDLYIASYDEENGWGKSFYKKIDTENHRVTAQVSTLSKYAILVAKELPPPPSLIMTSLEEALSNGRPTIAEFGSSKCVPCKMMKPVLENLVIIFERELNVVIIEVYEQMSLARGYKIMSIPTQVIFDENGQEITRHIGYWSMEEILAELEQVGVK
;
A
#
# COMPACT_ATOMS: atom_id res chain seq x y z
N MET A 1 70.34 -8.45 0.12
CA MET A 1 71.36 -7.41 0.41
C MET A 1 70.85 -6.09 -0.17
N LYS A 2 70.93 -5.04 0.63
CA LYS A 2 70.26 -3.74 0.51
C LYS A 2 71.04 -2.79 -0.44
N LEU A 3 70.41 -1.67 -0.82
CA LEU A 3 70.99 -0.40 -1.36
C LEU A 3 71.05 -0.32 -2.90
N LYS A 4 70.74 0.79 -3.59
CA LYS A 4 70.50 2.20 -3.23
C LYS A 4 69.91 2.88 -4.48
N GLY A 5 68.91 3.75 -4.32
CA GLY A 5 68.58 4.76 -5.35
C GLY A 5 69.64 5.86 -5.40
N ILE A 6 69.59 6.71 -6.43
CA ILE A 6 69.97 8.14 -6.42
C ILE A 6 69.35 8.81 -7.66
N ASN A 7 68.56 9.86 -7.40
CA ASN A 7 68.16 10.91 -8.33
C ASN A 7 69.38 11.71 -8.81
N PHE A 8 69.41 12.14 -10.06
CA PHE A 8 70.07 13.41 -10.41
C PHE A 8 69.32 14.10 -11.56
N ALA A 9 68.70 15.22 -11.19
CA ALA A 9 68.21 16.25 -12.09
C ALA A 9 69.37 17.10 -12.63
N ALA A 10 69.03 17.97 -13.59
CA ALA A 10 69.76 19.16 -14.06
C ALA A 10 70.92 18.89 -15.06
N LYS A 11 71.16 19.67 -16.12
CA LYS A 11 70.65 21.00 -16.56
C LYS A 11 71.19 21.30 -17.99
N ILE A 12 70.38 22.04 -18.77
CA ILE A 12 70.71 23.21 -19.62
C ILE A 12 71.65 23.07 -20.84
N SER A 13 71.09 23.39 -22.02
CA SER A 13 71.52 24.43 -23.00
C SER A 13 70.81 24.13 -24.33
N ALA A 14 70.37 25.03 -25.21
CA ALA A 14 70.47 26.48 -25.35
C ALA A 14 69.50 26.92 -26.47
N ILE A 15 68.98 28.14 -26.36
CA ILE A 15 68.80 29.18 -27.41
C ILE A 15 68.01 28.82 -28.69
N GLY A 16 66.93 29.57 -28.93
CA GLY A 16 66.44 29.82 -30.29
C GLY A 16 65.03 30.42 -30.42
N ILE A 17 64.96 31.76 -30.51
CA ILE A 17 64.15 32.51 -31.51
C ILE A 17 62.62 32.31 -31.44
N LEU A 18 61.88 33.24 -30.83
CA LEU A 18 61.17 34.38 -31.47
C LEU A 18 59.77 34.01 -32.03
N LEU A 19 58.79 34.77 -31.53
CA LEU A 19 57.50 35.13 -32.16
C LEU A 19 56.36 34.10 -32.12
N VAL A 20 55.22 34.55 -31.57
CA VAL A 20 53.84 34.49 -32.14
C VAL A 20 52.78 34.22 -31.05
N LEU A 21 51.95 35.27 -30.85
CA LEU A 21 50.56 35.33 -30.39
C LEU A 21 50.09 34.47 -29.20
N LEU A 22 49.77 35.16 -28.10
CA LEU A 22 48.68 34.77 -27.21
C LEU A 22 47.35 34.83 -27.97
N LEU A 23 46.68 33.68 -28.14
CA LEU A 23 45.22 33.64 -28.24
C LEU A 23 44.71 32.43 -27.45
N THR A 24 43.80 32.73 -26.53
CA THR A 24 43.18 31.85 -25.55
C THR A 24 42.36 30.72 -26.18
N LEU A 25 42.67 29.46 -25.84
CA LEU A 25 41.77 28.32 -26.05
C LEU A 25 40.88 28.15 -24.80
N ALA A 26 39.64 28.61 -24.91
CA ALA A 26 38.57 28.19 -24.01
C ALA A 26 38.16 26.76 -24.39
N VAL A 27 38.40 25.81 -23.50
CA VAL A 27 37.83 24.47 -23.59
C VAL A 27 36.37 24.58 -23.12
N SER A 28 35.43 24.45 -24.07
CA SER A 28 34.02 24.25 -23.75
C SER A 28 33.83 22.86 -23.13
N CYS A 29 33.77 22.81 -21.81
CA CYS A 29 33.17 21.68 -21.10
C CYS A 29 31.66 21.91 -21.12
N GLN A 30 30.92 21.16 -21.94
CA GLN A 30 29.46 21.13 -21.88
C GLN A 30 29.07 20.49 -20.54
N ALA A 31 28.67 21.32 -19.59
CA ALA A 31 27.93 20.88 -18.43
C ALA A 31 26.54 20.45 -18.91
N THR A 32 26.25 19.16 -18.85
CA THR A 32 24.88 18.65 -18.88
C THR A 32 24.08 19.35 -17.78
N GLU A 33 23.05 20.08 -18.18
CA GLU A 33 22.13 20.76 -17.27
C GLU A 33 21.53 19.75 -16.29
N ALA A 34 21.73 20.00 -14.99
CA ALA A 34 20.97 19.35 -13.94
C ALA A 34 19.47 19.66 -14.14
N PRO A 35 18.55 18.73 -13.83
CA PRO A 35 17.13 18.97 -14.01
C PRO A 35 16.73 20.20 -13.20
N ALA A 36 15.94 21.07 -13.84
CA ALA A 36 15.46 22.33 -13.27
C ALA A 36 14.98 22.13 -11.83
N THR A 37 15.66 22.78 -10.90
CA THR A 37 15.15 23.00 -9.55
C THR A 37 13.85 23.78 -9.67
N VAL A 38 12.72 23.12 -9.47
CA VAL A 38 11.46 23.79 -9.20
C VAL A 38 11.73 24.69 -8.00
N SER A 39 11.74 26.00 -8.20
CA SER A 39 11.85 26.94 -7.09
C SER A 39 10.59 26.79 -6.25
N GLU A 40 10.70 26.05 -5.16
CA GLU A 40 9.66 26.01 -4.16
C GLU A 40 9.48 27.43 -3.62
N GLY A 41 8.25 27.96 -3.70
CA GLY A 41 7.91 29.25 -3.10
C GLY A 41 8.21 29.24 -1.59
N PRO A 42 8.25 30.41 -0.93
CA PRO A 42 8.48 30.45 0.50
C PRO A 42 7.41 29.64 1.24
N ALA A 43 7.84 28.79 2.18
CA ALA A 43 6.93 28.15 3.13
C ALA A 43 5.98 29.19 3.73
N THR A 44 4.68 28.92 3.65
CA THR A 44 3.64 29.91 3.96
C THR A 44 2.93 29.62 5.28
N SER A 45 3.04 28.40 5.81
CA SER A 45 2.37 27.98 7.03
C SER A 45 3.16 26.93 7.81
N GLU A 46 3.00 26.95 9.14
CA GLU A 46 3.59 25.97 10.05
C GLU A 46 2.62 24.80 10.27
N LEU A 47 3.18 23.59 10.34
CA LEU A 47 2.49 22.38 10.76
C LEU A 47 3.11 21.89 12.08
N ASN A 48 2.35 21.97 13.16
CA ASN A 48 2.74 21.44 14.46
C ASN A 48 2.36 19.97 14.56
N VAL A 49 3.33 19.10 14.73
CA VAL A 49 3.10 17.65 14.81
C VAL A 49 3.42 17.13 16.20
N ASP A 50 2.47 16.45 16.83
CA ASP A 50 2.65 15.75 18.10
C ASP A 50 2.53 14.23 17.87
N LEU A 51 3.63 13.51 18.00
CA LEU A 51 3.65 12.05 17.97
C LEU A 51 3.84 11.51 19.40
N LEU A 52 2.75 11.05 20.02
CA LEU A 52 2.74 10.43 21.35
C LEU A 52 3.45 11.27 22.43
N GLY A 53 3.21 12.58 22.42
CA GLY A 53 3.79 13.56 23.35
C GLY A 53 5.10 14.19 22.87
N THR A 54 5.63 13.78 21.72
CA THR A 54 6.84 14.35 21.13
C THR A 54 6.47 15.36 20.06
N GLN A 55 6.80 16.62 20.30
CA GLN A 55 6.43 17.73 19.42
C GLN A 55 7.52 18.05 18.40
N HIS A 56 7.09 18.31 17.16
CA HIS A 56 7.91 18.72 16.04
C HIS A 56 7.19 19.84 15.27
N THR A 57 7.96 20.70 14.61
CA THR A 57 7.41 21.74 13.73
C THR A 57 7.96 21.52 12.33
N TYR A 58 7.04 21.46 11.37
CA TYR A 58 7.31 21.38 9.94
C TYR A 58 6.65 22.56 9.23
N PHE A 59 6.89 22.65 7.93
CA PHE A 59 6.39 23.75 7.11
C PHE A 59 5.62 23.21 5.92
N LEU A 60 4.59 23.96 5.51
CA LEU A 60 3.80 23.70 4.32
C LEU A 60 3.91 24.88 3.35
N HIS A 61 3.79 24.57 2.06
CA HIS A 61 3.52 25.54 0.99
C HIS A 61 2.06 26.03 1.06
N GLY A 62 1.72 27.08 0.29
CA GLY A 62 0.43 27.78 0.36
C GLY A 62 -0.78 26.89 0.14
N GLU A 63 -0.60 25.87 -0.68
CA GLU A 63 -1.59 24.86 -1.01
C GLU A 63 -1.70 23.71 0.03
N GLY A 64 -0.92 23.74 1.12
CA GLY A 64 -0.89 22.69 2.15
C GLY A 64 0.09 21.54 1.86
N ARG A 65 0.98 21.70 0.88
CA ARG A 65 1.99 20.70 0.52
C ARG A 65 3.19 20.73 1.45
N LEU A 66 3.63 19.57 1.92
CA LEU A 66 4.72 19.41 2.89
C LEU A 66 6.09 19.83 2.34
N VAL A 67 6.85 20.61 3.11
CA VAL A 67 8.23 20.98 2.76
C VAL A 67 9.17 19.87 3.25
N GLY A 68 9.58 18.99 2.33
CA GLY A 68 10.52 17.90 2.62
C GLY A 68 9.87 16.61 3.13
N ASN A 69 10.63 15.52 3.10
CA ASN A 69 10.17 14.23 3.63
C ASN A 69 10.24 14.26 5.16
N VAL A 70 9.24 13.67 5.80
CA VAL A 70 9.13 13.59 7.26
C VAL A 70 9.02 12.14 7.67
N VAL A 71 9.85 11.73 8.62
CA VAL A 71 9.75 10.43 9.30
C VAL A 71 9.75 10.72 10.78
N LEU A 72 8.62 10.46 11.43
CA LEU A 72 8.41 10.65 12.85
C LEU A 72 8.42 9.29 13.53
N GLU A 73 9.03 9.21 14.70
CA GLU A 73 9.17 7.98 15.45
C GLU A 73 8.87 8.22 16.92
N SER A 74 8.08 7.34 17.54
CA SER A 74 7.77 7.41 18.95
C SER A 74 9.02 7.20 19.81
N PRO A 75 9.04 7.67 21.07
CA PRO A 75 10.21 7.50 21.94
C PRO A 75 10.69 6.04 22.11
N ASP A 76 9.76 5.09 22.05
CA ASP A 76 10.04 3.65 22.14
C ASP A 76 10.39 3.00 20.78
N ARG A 77 10.41 3.77 19.69
CA ARG A 77 10.77 3.36 18.33
C ARG A 77 9.78 2.45 17.63
N LYS A 78 8.57 2.30 18.18
CA LYS A 78 7.60 1.31 17.74
C LYS A 78 6.53 1.86 16.81
N VAL A 79 6.10 3.11 17.05
CA VAL A 79 5.13 3.82 16.21
C VAL A 79 5.88 4.76 15.29
N THR A 80 5.59 4.69 13.99
CA THR A 80 6.18 5.58 12.99
C THR A 80 5.09 6.19 12.13
N LEU A 81 5.23 7.48 11.83
CA LEU A 81 4.42 8.18 10.85
C LEU A 81 5.35 8.81 9.81
N SER A 82 5.21 8.40 8.55
CA SER A 82 6.04 8.92 7.45
C SER A 82 5.19 9.62 6.41
N MET A 83 5.73 10.74 5.91
CA MET A 83 5.10 11.62 4.93
C MET A 83 6.17 12.05 3.92
N ILE A 84 5.80 12.17 2.65
CA ILE A 84 6.73 12.60 1.60
C ILE A 84 6.50 14.07 1.25
N SER A 85 7.51 14.74 0.71
CA SER A 85 7.50 16.19 0.42
C SER A 85 6.48 16.64 -0.64
N VAL A 86 5.74 15.70 -1.23
CA VAL A 86 4.67 15.97 -2.19
C VAL A 86 3.28 15.75 -1.59
N THR A 87 3.21 15.31 -0.32
CA THR A 87 1.96 15.13 0.40
C THR A 87 1.34 16.49 0.71
N THR A 88 0.12 16.70 0.23
CA THR A 88 -0.75 17.81 0.60
C THR A 88 -1.60 17.41 1.80
N LEU A 89 -1.60 18.23 2.86
CA LEU A 89 -2.33 18.03 4.11
C LEU A 89 -3.39 19.11 4.27
N LEU A 90 -4.66 18.73 4.26
CA LEU A 90 -5.79 19.64 4.32
C LEU A 90 -6.73 19.30 5.47
N ASP A 91 -7.31 20.30 6.11
CA ASP A 91 -8.43 20.11 7.03
C ASP A 91 -9.74 19.78 6.27
N LYS A 92 -10.81 19.53 7.03
CA LYS A 92 -12.16 19.22 6.48
C LYS A 92 -12.74 20.33 5.59
N ASP A 93 -12.25 21.56 5.74
CA ASP A 93 -12.71 22.74 4.99
C ASP A 93 -11.79 23.01 3.78
N GLY A 94 -10.84 22.11 3.49
CA GLY A 94 -9.91 22.18 2.37
C GLY A 94 -8.76 23.17 2.57
N LYS A 95 -8.49 23.61 3.80
CA LYS A 95 -7.41 24.55 4.11
C LYS A 95 -6.14 23.81 4.56
N PRO A 96 -4.94 24.40 4.38
CA PRO A 96 -3.70 23.82 4.87
C PRO A 96 -3.77 23.45 6.35
N LEU A 97 -3.37 22.21 6.67
CA LEU A 97 -3.39 21.71 8.03
C LEU A 97 -2.36 22.43 8.91
N THR A 98 -2.75 22.86 10.11
CA THR A 98 -1.87 23.62 11.02
C THR A 98 -1.37 22.79 12.20
N PHE A 99 -2.06 21.69 12.52
CA PHE A 99 -1.61 20.73 13.51
C PHE A 99 -2.00 19.31 13.12
N LEU A 100 -1.19 18.35 13.55
CA LEU A 100 -1.45 16.92 13.44
C LEU A 100 -1.01 16.26 14.74
N GLN A 101 -1.86 15.44 15.35
CA GLN A 101 -1.51 14.76 16.59
C GLN A 101 -1.92 13.29 16.55
N LEU A 102 -0.97 12.39 16.84
CA LEU A 102 -1.25 10.97 17.03
C LEU A 102 -1.10 10.61 18.51
N GLN A 103 -2.19 10.16 19.12
CA GLN A 103 -2.21 9.75 20.53
C GLN A 103 -2.99 8.45 20.72
N ALA A 104 -2.72 7.72 21.81
CA ALA A 104 -3.54 6.59 22.21
C ALA A 104 -4.95 7.08 22.56
N ASP A 105 -5.99 6.44 22.03
CA ASP A 105 -7.37 6.77 22.36
C ASP A 105 -7.72 6.18 23.73
N PRO A 106 -8.04 7.01 24.75
CA PRO A 106 -8.41 6.51 26.07
C PRO A 106 -9.79 5.82 26.08
N ASN A 107 -10.63 6.08 25.08
CA ASN A 107 -11.99 5.53 24.95
C ASN A 107 -12.19 4.96 23.54
N PRO A 108 -11.51 3.85 23.20
CA PRO A 108 -11.56 3.28 21.87
C PRO A 108 -12.97 2.79 21.52
N PRO A 109 -13.43 2.93 20.26
CA PRO A 109 -14.67 2.32 19.82
C PRO A 109 -14.56 0.80 19.84
N ASN A 110 -15.68 0.12 20.09
CA ASN A 110 -15.72 -1.35 20.06
C ASN A 110 -15.33 -1.86 18.67
N PRO A 111 -14.60 -2.99 18.57
CA PRO A 111 -14.35 -3.64 17.28
C PRO A 111 -15.66 -4.13 16.64
N PRO A 112 -15.65 -4.42 15.32
CA PRO A 112 -16.68 -5.22 14.68
C PRO A 112 -16.92 -6.55 15.43
N ALA A 113 -18.14 -7.10 15.31
CA ALA A 113 -18.52 -8.32 16.04
C ALA A 113 -17.62 -9.52 15.68
N ASP A 114 -17.23 -9.60 14.42
CA ASP A 114 -16.40 -10.61 13.76
C ASP A 114 -14.89 -10.30 13.81
N ALA A 115 -14.48 -9.23 14.48
CA ALA A 115 -13.07 -8.84 14.61
C ALA A 115 -12.67 -8.50 16.05
N GLN A 116 -11.37 -8.50 16.27
CA GLN A 116 -10.72 -8.16 17.53
C GLN A 116 -9.65 -7.10 17.29
N ILE A 117 -9.58 -6.10 18.17
CA ILE A 117 -8.48 -5.15 18.21
C ILE A 117 -7.29 -5.83 18.90
N ILE A 118 -6.12 -5.72 18.28
CA ILE A 118 -4.84 -6.14 18.82
C ILE A 118 -4.08 -4.89 19.28
N GLY A 119 -3.81 -4.80 20.57
CA GLY A 119 -3.06 -3.70 21.17
C GLY A 119 -3.86 -2.40 21.29
N THR A 120 -3.22 -1.29 20.92
CA THR A 120 -3.72 0.08 21.20
C THR A 120 -4.43 0.68 19.99
N VAL A 121 -5.53 1.39 20.23
CA VAL A 121 -6.17 2.26 19.25
C VAL A 121 -5.52 3.64 19.32
N TYR A 122 -5.15 4.20 18.17
CA TYR A 122 -4.53 5.52 18.07
C TYR A 122 -5.47 6.48 17.33
N GLY A 123 -5.74 7.63 17.92
CA GLY A 123 -6.42 8.75 17.27
C GLY A 123 -5.42 9.67 16.59
N LEU A 124 -5.61 9.90 15.29
CA LEU A 124 -4.88 10.88 14.50
C LEU A 124 -5.78 12.10 14.26
N THR A 125 -5.48 13.23 14.90
CA THR A 125 -6.33 14.42 14.91
C THR A 125 -5.70 15.59 14.13
N PRO A 126 -6.51 16.52 13.61
CA PRO A 126 -7.98 16.57 13.68
C PRO A 126 -8.65 15.51 12.79
N HIS A 127 -9.71 14.87 13.29
CA HIS A 127 -10.46 13.88 12.52
C HIS A 127 -11.08 14.51 11.26
N GLY A 128 -11.07 13.77 10.15
CA GLY A 128 -11.60 14.20 8.85
C GLY A 128 -10.65 15.07 8.03
N ALA A 129 -9.49 15.46 8.57
CA ALA A 129 -8.42 16.01 7.74
C ALA A 129 -7.90 14.94 6.77
N THR A 130 -7.40 15.38 5.62
CA THR A 130 -7.00 14.50 4.53
C THR A 130 -5.55 14.73 4.11
N SER A 131 -4.98 13.70 3.52
CA SER A 131 -3.63 13.68 2.99
C SER A 131 -3.63 13.04 1.60
N ASN A 132 -2.87 13.62 0.68
CA ASN A 132 -2.66 13.05 -0.64
C ASN A 132 -1.27 13.44 -1.17
N PRO A 133 -0.37 12.48 -1.46
CA PRO A 133 -0.51 11.02 -1.28
C PRO A 133 -0.70 10.57 0.18
N PRO A 134 -1.19 9.34 0.43
CA PRO A 134 -1.44 8.82 1.77
C PRO A 134 -0.19 8.80 2.66
N LEU A 135 -0.39 8.95 3.97
CA LEU A 135 0.68 8.79 4.96
C LEU A 135 0.98 7.31 5.18
N MET A 136 2.20 6.99 5.59
CA MET A 136 2.55 5.63 6.02
C MET A 136 2.51 5.58 7.55
N LEU A 137 1.51 4.91 8.11
CA LEU A 137 1.37 4.68 9.54
C LEU A 137 1.86 3.28 9.88
N THR A 138 2.78 3.18 10.83
CA THR A 138 3.27 1.90 11.36
C THR A 138 2.94 1.78 12.84
N LEU A 139 2.22 0.72 13.20
CA LEU A 139 1.80 0.43 14.56
C LEU A 139 2.45 -0.88 15.07
N PRO A 140 2.83 -0.95 16.35
CA PRO A 140 3.32 -2.17 16.94
C PRO A 140 2.18 -3.10 17.38
N TYR A 141 2.46 -4.40 17.39
CA TYR A 141 1.69 -5.39 18.12
C TYR A 141 2.60 -6.23 19.00
N ARG A 142 2.01 -7.05 19.85
CA ARG A 142 2.74 -8.04 20.64
C ARG A 142 2.22 -9.43 20.27
N PRO A 143 3.10 -10.41 19.98
CA PRO A 143 2.67 -11.77 19.65
C PRO A 143 1.80 -12.40 20.74
N GLU A 144 2.03 -12.06 22.01
CA GLU A 144 1.22 -12.54 23.14
C GLU A 144 -0.21 -11.99 23.19
N ASP A 145 -0.50 -10.89 22.47
CA ASP A 145 -1.86 -10.34 22.36
C ASP A 145 -2.68 -11.06 21.26
N LEU A 146 -2.04 -11.93 20.48
CA LEU A 146 -2.67 -12.67 19.38
C LEU A 146 -3.45 -13.90 19.90
N PRO A 147 -4.65 -14.15 19.36
CA PRO A 147 -5.33 -15.44 19.56
C PRO A 147 -4.49 -16.63 19.09
N GLU A 148 -4.65 -17.80 19.71
CA GLU A 148 -3.83 -19.00 19.44
C GLU A 148 -3.89 -19.48 17.97
N ASP A 149 -4.99 -19.20 17.28
CA ASP A 149 -5.27 -19.62 15.90
C ASP A 149 -4.96 -18.55 14.84
N VAL A 150 -4.52 -17.37 15.26
CA VAL A 150 -4.20 -16.24 14.39
C VAL A 150 -2.72 -16.25 14.01
N GLN A 151 -2.42 -16.13 12.72
CA GLN A 151 -1.06 -15.88 12.26
C GLN A 151 -0.81 -14.37 12.17
N GLU A 152 0.42 -13.93 12.49
CA GLU A 152 0.82 -12.52 12.38
C GLU A 152 0.50 -11.93 10.99
N LYS A 153 0.65 -12.77 9.94
CA LYS A 153 0.35 -12.41 8.55
C LYS A 153 -1.10 -11.97 8.31
N ASP A 154 -2.02 -12.24 9.23
CA ASP A 154 -3.46 -11.96 9.08
C ASP A 154 -3.83 -10.57 9.63
N LEU A 155 -2.96 -9.97 10.44
CA LEU A 155 -3.15 -8.63 11.03
C LEU A 155 -3.27 -7.52 9.99
N TYR A 156 -4.17 -6.56 10.18
CA TYR A 156 -4.26 -5.38 9.32
C TYR A 156 -4.56 -4.14 10.14
N ILE A 157 -4.21 -2.96 9.63
CA ILE A 157 -4.67 -1.70 10.23
C ILE A 157 -6.05 -1.39 9.67
N ALA A 158 -7.00 -1.09 10.55
CA ALA A 158 -8.32 -0.57 10.20
C ALA A 158 -8.40 0.91 10.59
N SER A 159 -9.16 1.69 9.82
CA SER A 159 -9.57 3.05 10.17
C SER A 159 -11.00 3.02 10.70
N TYR A 160 -11.29 3.79 11.74
CA TYR A 160 -12.64 4.00 12.23
C TYR A 160 -13.23 5.26 11.61
N ASP A 161 -14.47 5.20 11.18
CA ASP A 161 -15.30 6.33 10.78
C ASP A 161 -16.53 6.40 11.71
N GLU A 162 -16.96 7.60 12.08
CA GLU A 162 -18.09 7.75 13.01
C GLU A 162 -19.43 7.31 12.41
N GLU A 163 -19.60 7.43 11.10
CA GLU A 163 -20.83 7.05 10.40
C GLU A 163 -20.83 5.57 10.00
N ASN A 164 -19.70 5.07 9.51
CA ASN A 164 -19.58 3.76 8.88
C ASN A 164 -18.88 2.70 9.77
N GLY A 165 -18.31 3.11 10.90
CA GLY A 165 -17.57 2.22 11.80
C GLY A 165 -16.19 1.85 11.26
N TRP A 166 -15.72 0.65 11.58
CA TRP A 166 -14.38 0.20 11.20
C TRP A 166 -14.30 -0.25 9.74
N GLY A 167 -13.41 0.35 8.96
CA GLY A 167 -13.05 -0.05 7.60
C GLY A 167 -11.62 -0.58 7.52
N LYS A 168 -11.39 -1.61 6.71
CA LYS A 168 -10.08 -2.25 6.51
C LYS A 168 -9.17 -1.43 5.59
N SER A 169 -7.89 -1.27 5.94
CA SER A 169 -6.90 -0.71 5.01
C SER A 169 -6.47 -1.75 3.97
N PHE A 170 -6.37 -1.32 2.72
CA PHE A 170 -6.01 -2.16 1.57
C PHE A 170 -4.50 -2.38 1.44
N TYR A 171 -3.68 -1.38 1.81
CA TYR A 171 -2.23 -1.53 1.83
C TYR A 171 -1.79 -2.09 3.17
N LYS A 172 -1.05 -3.21 3.12
CA LYS A 172 -0.58 -3.93 4.30
C LYS A 172 0.84 -4.41 4.10
N LYS A 173 1.73 -3.99 5.00
CA LYS A 173 3.07 -4.58 5.18
C LYS A 173 3.19 -5.05 6.62
N ILE A 174 3.55 -6.30 6.81
CA ILE A 174 3.82 -6.86 8.15
C ILE A 174 5.32 -7.12 8.27
N ASP A 175 5.89 -6.64 9.36
CA ASP A 175 7.24 -6.95 9.80
C ASP A 175 7.11 -7.85 11.04
N THR A 176 7.27 -9.16 10.84
CA THR A 176 7.17 -10.19 11.87
C THR A 176 8.42 -10.25 12.76
N GLU A 177 9.56 -9.72 12.30
CA GLU A 177 10.79 -9.69 13.08
C GLU A 177 10.72 -8.59 14.14
N ASN A 178 10.13 -7.44 13.78
CA ASN A 178 9.99 -6.29 14.68
C ASN A 178 8.59 -6.15 15.28
N HIS A 179 7.66 -7.04 14.93
CA HIS A 179 6.25 -7.05 15.33
C HIS A 179 5.52 -5.73 15.04
N ARG A 180 5.51 -5.33 13.76
CA ARG A 180 4.90 -4.08 13.29
C ARG A 180 4.01 -4.31 12.08
N VAL A 181 2.94 -3.54 11.99
CA VAL A 181 2.06 -3.48 10.81
C VAL A 181 2.11 -2.06 10.26
N THR A 182 2.30 -1.93 8.95
CA THR A 182 2.29 -0.65 8.23
C THR A 182 1.13 -0.61 7.26
N ALA A 183 0.42 0.52 7.23
CA ALA A 183 -0.66 0.80 6.30
C ALA A 183 -0.56 2.21 5.71
N GLN A 184 -1.16 2.38 4.53
CA GLN A 184 -1.44 3.71 3.98
C GLN A 184 -2.69 4.28 4.64
N VAL A 185 -2.62 5.55 5.03
CA VAL A 185 -3.73 6.26 5.66
C VAL A 185 -3.91 7.63 5.01
N SER A 186 -5.08 7.88 4.43
CA SER A 186 -5.36 9.11 3.68
C SER A 186 -6.18 10.11 4.48
N THR A 187 -6.97 9.65 5.45
CA THR A 187 -7.89 10.50 6.23
C THR A 187 -7.57 10.35 7.69
N LEU A 188 -7.19 11.44 8.37
CA LEU A 188 -6.91 11.49 9.79
C LEU A 188 -8.15 11.03 10.57
N SER A 189 -8.02 9.93 11.30
CA SER A 189 -9.08 9.35 12.11
C SER A 189 -8.48 8.45 13.19
N LYS A 190 -9.28 7.55 13.77
CA LYS A 190 -8.78 6.51 14.66
C LYS A 190 -8.31 5.30 13.86
N TYR A 191 -7.23 4.67 14.30
CA TYR A 191 -6.68 3.47 13.70
C TYR A 191 -6.33 2.43 14.75
N ALA A 192 -6.48 1.17 14.40
CA ALA A 192 -6.09 0.06 15.24
C ALA A 192 -5.64 -1.12 14.39
N ILE A 193 -4.83 -2.00 14.97
CA ILE A 193 -4.55 -3.30 14.36
C ILE A 193 -5.74 -4.20 14.70
N LEU A 194 -6.36 -4.79 13.67
CA LEU A 194 -7.44 -5.74 13.82
C LEU A 194 -7.03 -7.11 13.27
N VAL A 195 -7.71 -8.13 13.78
CA VAL A 195 -7.78 -9.47 13.20
C VAL A 195 -9.21 -9.98 13.25
N ALA A 196 -9.61 -10.80 12.28
CA ALA A 196 -10.90 -11.47 12.32
C ALA A 196 -10.91 -12.50 13.48
N LYS A 197 -11.95 -12.49 14.33
CA LYS A 197 -12.11 -13.40 15.49
C LYS A 197 -12.41 -14.83 15.07
N GLU A 198 -13.15 -14.96 13.99
CA GLU A 198 -13.18 -16.16 13.18
C GLU A 198 -12.61 -15.70 11.85
N LEU A 199 -11.53 -16.33 11.35
CA LEU A 199 -11.47 -16.44 9.90
C LEU A 199 -12.84 -17.01 9.53
N PRO A 200 -13.66 -16.32 8.70
CA PRO A 200 -14.88 -16.95 8.24
C PRO A 200 -14.46 -18.34 7.77
N PRO A 201 -15.09 -19.43 8.27
CA PRO A 201 -14.71 -20.78 7.86
C PRO A 201 -14.59 -20.70 6.36
N PRO A 202 -13.40 -20.97 5.77
CA PRO A 202 -12.99 -20.47 4.46
C PRO A 202 -14.23 -20.58 3.60
N PRO A 203 -14.85 -19.44 3.20
CA PRO A 203 -16.27 -19.39 2.86
C PRO A 203 -16.46 -20.60 1.99
N SER A 204 -17.25 -21.57 2.47
CA SER A 204 -17.43 -22.82 1.74
C SER A 204 -17.84 -22.38 0.37
N LEU A 205 -16.89 -22.41 -0.58
CA LEU A 205 -16.90 -21.53 -1.74
C LEU A 205 -18.28 -21.63 -2.32
N ILE A 206 -18.99 -20.49 -2.32
CA ILE A 206 -20.44 -20.39 -2.21
C ILE A 206 -21.07 -21.62 -2.86
N MET A 207 -21.79 -22.46 -2.09
CA MET A 207 -22.48 -23.66 -2.61
C MET A 207 -23.65 -23.32 -3.55
N THR A 208 -23.61 -22.14 -4.16
CA THR A 208 -24.52 -21.66 -5.17
C THR A 208 -23.99 -22.14 -6.51
N SER A 209 -24.86 -22.80 -7.27
CA SER A 209 -24.52 -23.22 -8.62
C SER A 209 -24.19 -22.01 -9.50
N LEU A 210 -23.38 -22.19 -10.54
CA LEU A 210 -23.09 -21.10 -11.48
C LEU A 210 -24.37 -20.53 -12.10
N GLU A 211 -25.37 -21.36 -12.38
CA GLU A 211 -26.67 -20.92 -12.91
C GLU A 211 -27.41 -19.96 -11.96
N GLU A 212 -27.43 -20.28 -10.67
CA GLU A 212 -28.07 -19.43 -9.65
C GLU A 212 -27.28 -18.13 -9.44
N ALA A 213 -25.94 -18.18 -9.45
CA ALA A 213 -25.10 -16.99 -9.36
C ALA A 213 -25.33 -16.03 -10.54
N LEU A 214 -25.46 -16.56 -11.76
CA LEU A 214 -25.68 -15.75 -12.96
C LEU A 214 -27.11 -15.18 -13.08
N SER A 215 -28.05 -15.63 -12.26
CA SER A 215 -29.46 -15.21 -12.32
C SER A 215 -29.90 -14.33 -11.15
N ASN A 216 -29.04 -14.09 -10.17
CA ASN A 216 -29.39 -13.33 -8.95
C ASN A 216 -29.15 -11.82 -9.04
N GLY A 217 -28.76 -11.30 -10.21
CA GLY A 217 -28.58 -9.87 -10.43
C GLY A 217 -27.29 -9.28 -9.86
N ARG A 218 -26.30 -10.11 -9.52
CA ARG A 218 -24.99 -9.67 -9.04
C ARG A 218 -23.89 -10.09 -10.03
N PRO A 219 -22.84 -9.28 -10.23
CA PRO A 219 -21.64 -9.70 -10.92
C PRO A 219 -21.09 -10.99 -10.32
N THR A 220 -20.47 -11.82 -11.16
CA THR A 220 -19.99 -13.15 -10.76
C THR A 220 -18.58 -13.39 -11.28
N ILE A 221 -17.67 -13.83 -10.42
CA ILE A 221 -16.40 -14.43 -10.83
C ILE A 221 -16.47 -15.95 -10.64
N ALA A 222 -16.24 -16.69 -11.72
CA ALA A 222 -16.24 -18.15 -11.75
C ALA A 222 -14.82 -18.69 -11.97
N GLU A 223 -14.29 -19.44 -11.01
CA GLU A 223 -13.02 -20.16 -11.08
C GLU A 223 -13.26 -21.58 -11.57
N PHE A 224 -12.79 -21.91 -12.77
CA PHE A 224 -12.70 -23.28 -13.25
C PHE A 224 -11.33 -23.84 -12.88
N GLY A 225 -11.30 -24.69 -11.87
CA GLY A 225 -10.06 -25.18 -11.27
C GLY A 225 -10.14 -26.63 -10.82
N SER A 226 -9.10 -27.05 -10.09
CA SER A 226 -9.14 -28.32 -9.36
C SER A 226 -8.32 -28.27 -8.07
N SER A 227 -8.80 -28.98 -7.04
CA SER A 227 -8.10 -29.18 -5.76
C SER A 227 -6.72 -29.87 -5.91
N LYS A 228 -6.50 -30.57 -7.03
CA LYS A 228 -5.24 -31.27 -7.35
C LYS A 228 -4.26 -30.41 -8.15
N CYS A 229 -4.70 -29.26 -8.64
CA CYS A 229 -3.91 -28.35 -9.47
C CYS A 229 -3.14 -27.36 -8.58
N VAL A 230 -1.80 -27.35 -8.68
CA VAL A 230 -0.94 -26.49 -7.84
C VAL A 230 -1.20 -25.00 -8.09
N PRO A 231 -1.25 -24.49 -9.33
CA PRO A 231 -1.59 -23.08 -9.57
C PRO A 231 -2.99 -22.69 -9.06
N CYS A 232 -3.96 -23.61 -9.13
CA CYS A 232 -5.30 -23.39 -8.60
C CYS A 232 -5.30 -23.20 -7.07
N LYS A 233 -4.41 -23.90 -6.34
CA LYS A 233 -4.22 -23.67 -4.90
C LYS A 233 -3.69 -22.27 -4.59
N MET A 234 -2.93 -21.66 -5.51
CA MET A 234 -2.47 -20.28 -5.35
C MET A 234 -3.60 -19.25 -5.55
N MET A 235 -4.60 -19.58 -6.38
CA MET A 235 -5.79 -18.74 -6.56
C MET A 235 -6.73 -18.75 -5.36
N LYS A 236 -6.82 -19.88 -4.64
CA LYS A 236 -7.71 -20.04 -3.49
C LYS A 236 -7.68 -18.87 -2.49
N PRO A 237 -6.52 -18.43 -1.95
CA PRO A 237 -6.48 -17.28 -1.03
C PRO A 237 -6.90 -15.96 -1.68
N VAL A 238 -6.71 -15.80 -3.00
CA VAL A 238 -7.17 -14.61 -3.72
C VAL A 238 -8.71 -14.58 -3.76
N LEU A 239 -9.33 -15.71 -4.14
CA LEU A 239 -10.77 -15.86 -4.24
C LEU A 239 -11.46 -15.78 -2.87
N GLU A 240 -10.87 -16.36 -1.83
CA GLU A 240 -11.36 -16.24 -0.45
C GLU A 240 -11.37 -14.79 0.02
N ASN A 241 -10.32 -14.01 -0.30
CA ASN A 241 -10.31 -12.58 0.01
C ASN A 241 -11.39 -11.81 -0.76
N LEU A 242 -11.68 -12.16 -2.02
CA LEU A 242 -12.77 -11.52 -2.76
C LEU A 242 -14.14 -11.76 -2.10
N VAL A 243 -14.39 -12.97 -1.60
CA VAL A 243 -15.62 -13.25 -0.85
C VAL A 243 -15.73 -12.39 0.40
N ILE A 244 -14.62 -12.22 1.13
CA ILE A 244 -14.59 -11.39 2.35
C ILE A 244 -14.81 -9.91 2.01
N ILE A 245 -14.19 -9.41 0.94
CA ILE A 245 -14.26 -7.98 0.57
C ILE A 245 -15.63 -7.62 0.00
N PHE A 246 -16.22 -8.48 -0.83
CA PHE A 246 -17.40 -8.17 -1.65
C PHE A 246 -18.59 -9.08 -1.35
N GLU A 247 -18.73 -9.57 -0.11
CA GLU A 247 -19.71 -10.59 0.30
C GLU A 247 -21.13 -10.34 -0.26
N ARG A 248 -21.56 -9.07 -0.30
CA ARG A 248 -22.89 -8.65 -0.76
C ARG A 248 -22.94 -8.12 -2.19
N GLU A 249 -21.79 -7.92 -2.83
CA GLU A 249 -21.66 -7.23 -4.12
C GLU A 249 -21.22 -8.19 -5.25
N LEU A 250 -20.42 -9.21 -4.94
CA LEU A 250 -19.88 -10.15 -5.92
C LEU A 250 -20.19 -11.61 -5.57
N ASN A 251 -20.69 -12.39 -6.54
CA ASN A 251 -20.69 -13.85 -6.41
C ASN A 251 -19.30 -14.40 -6.75
N VAL A 252 -18.78 -15.29 -5.93
CA VAL A 252 -17.54 -16.04 -6.21
C VAL A 252 -17.87 -17.52 -6.25
N VAL A 253 -17.72 -18.14 -7.42
CA VAL A 253 -18.08 -19.54 -7.66
C VAL A 253 -16.84 -20.34 -8.04
N ILE A 254 -16.59 -21.48 -7.39
CA ILE A 254 -15.51 -22.39 -7.79
C ILE A 254 -16.11 -23.67 -8.36
N ILE A 255 -15.67 -24.00 -9.58
CA ILE A 255 -16.11 -25.16 -10.34
C ILE A 255 -14.98 -26.17 -10.37
N GLU A 256 -15.20 -27.34 -9.75
CA GLU A 256 -14.31 -28.49 -9.90
C GLU A 256 -14.52 -29.12 -11.28
N VAL A 257 -13.56 -28.87 -12.19
CA VAL A 257 -13.70 -29.26 -13.60
C VAL A 257 -13.78 -30.78 -13.80
N TYR A 258 -13.19 -31.57 -12.89
CA TYR A 258 -13.24 -33.03 -12.96
C TYR A 258 -14.57 -33.61 -12.48
N GLU A 259 -15.31 -32.88 -11.65
CA GLU A 259 -16.66 -33.27 -11.20
C GLU A 259 -17.74 -32.71 -12.15
N GLN A 260 -17.49 -31.55 -12.74
CA GLN A 260 -18.43 -30.81 -13.59
C GLN A 260 -17.96 -30.72 -15.05
N MET A 261 -17.50 -31.85 -15.61
CA MET A 261 -16.87 -31.87 -16.95
C MET A 261 -17.76 -31.34 -18.07
N SER A 262 -19.08 -31.56 -18.01
CA SER A 262 -20.02 -31.05 -19.03
C SER A 262 -20.12 -29.53 -18.99
N LEU A 263 -20.12 -28.93 -17.79
CA LEU A 263 -20.11 -27.48 -17.61
C LEU A 263 -18.81 -26.88 -18.13
N ALA A 264 -17.66 -27.44 -17.71
CA ALA A 264 -16.35 -27.01 -18.19
C ALA A 264 -16.22 -27.09 -19.72
N ARG A 265 -16.76 -28.13 -20.35
CA ARG A 265 -16.84 -28.23 -21.83
C ARG A 265 -17.75 -27.17 -22.43
N GLY A 266 -18.91 -26.89 -21.82
CA GLY A 266 -19.83 -25.84 -22.27
C GLY A 266 -19.18 -24.47 -22.34
N TYR A 267 -18.37 -24.14 -21.32
CA TYR A 267 -17.59 -22.89 -21.24
C TYR A 267 -16.25 -22.93 -22.00
N LYS A 268 -15.96 -24.05 -22.69
CA LYS A 268 -14.73 -24.27 -23.49
C LYS A 268 -13.45 -24.10 -22.66
N ILE A 269 -13.45 -24.62 -21.43
CA ILE A 269 -12.28 -24.57 -20.54
C ILE A 269 -11.22 -25.56 -21.03
N MET A 270 -10.11 -25.03 -21.52
CA MET A 270 -8.99 -25.81 -22.10
C MET A 270 -7.80 -25.96 -21.15
N SER A 271 -7.71 -25.10 -20.13
CA SER A 271 -6.62 -25.07 -19.16
C SER A 271 -7.17 -24.64 -17.81
N ILE A 272 -6.55 -25.11 -16.74
CA ILE A 272 -6.88 -24.67 -15.38
C ILE A 272 -5.64 -24.08 -14.71
N PRO A 273 -5.80 -23.08 -13.83
CA PRO A 273 -7.07 -22.40 -13.53
C PRO A 273 -7.52 -21.48 -14.67
N THR A 274 -8.83 -21.32 -14.85
CA THR A 274 -9.43 -20.30 -15.73
C THR A 274 -10.49 -19.54 -14.94
N GLN A 275 -10.37 -18.22 -14.85
CA GLN A 275 -11.37 -17.35 -14.24
C GLN A 275 -12.22 -16.71 -15.31
N VAL A 276 -13.52 -16.57 -15.06
CA VAL A 276 -14.46 -15.89 -15.95
C VAL A 276 -15.27 -14.91 -15.13
N ILE A 277 -15.29 -13.63 -15.53
CA ILE A 277 -16.11 -12.59 -14.91
C ILE A 277 -17.35 -12.38 -15.75
N PHE A 278 -18.49 -12.35 -15.07
CA PHE A 278 -19.80 -12.05 -15.62
C PHE A 278 -20.37 -10.80 -14.96
N ASP A 279 -21.13 -10.02 -15.73
CA ASP A 279 -21.90 -8.90 -15.19
C ASP A 279 -23.15 -9.37 -14.43
N GLU A 280 -23.92 -8.41 -13.92
CA GLU A 280 -25.20 -8.63 -13.23
C GLU A 280 -26.27 -9.33 -14.09
N ASN A 281 -26.12 -9.35 -15.41
CA ASN A 281 -27.01 -10.00 -16.36
C ASN A 281 -26.54 -11.42 -16.75
N GLY A 282 -25.41 -11.87 -16.19
CA GLY A 282 -24.79 -13.14 -16.53
C GLY A 282 -24.05 -13.13 -17.89
N GLN A 283 -23.77 -11.95 -18.45
CA GLN A 283 -22.96 -11.82 -19.65
C GLN A 283 -21.48 -11.91 -19.30
N GLU A 284 -20.74 -12.78 -20.01
CA GLU A 284 -19.29 -12.87 -19.87
C GLU A 284 -18.62 -11.58 -20.35
N ILE A 285 -17.86 -10.95 -19.46
CA ILE A 285 -17.13 -9.69 -19.71
C ILE A 285 -15.67 -9.98 -20.04
N THR A 286 -15.03 -10.81 -19.24
CA THR A 286 -13.62 -11.14 -19.40
C THR A 286 -13.31 -12.53 -18.87
N ARG A 287 -12.21 -13.10 -19.34
CA ARG A 287 -11.67 -14.37 -18.84
C ARG A 287 -10.15 -14.32 -18.76
N HIS A 288 -9.60 -14.99 -17.76
CA HIS A 288 -8.16 -15.11 -17.54
C HIS A 288 -7.76 -16.58 -17.43
N ILE A 289 -6.55 -16.91 -17.88
CA ILE A 289 -5.99 -18.26 -17.76
C ILE A 289 -4.71 -18.19 -16.94
N GLY A 290 -4.65 -19.00 -15.89
CA GLY A 290 -3.51 -19.06 -14.98
C GLY A 290 -3.76 -18.29 -13.69
N TYR A 291 -2.66 -17.99 -12.99
CA TYR A 291 -2.73 -17.20 -11.76
C TYR A 291 -3.13 -15.77 -12.10
N TRP A 292 -4.06 -15.21 -11.34
CA TRP A 292 -4.54 -13.86 -11.47
C TRP A 292 -4.41 -13.16 -10.12
N SER A 293 -3.62 -12.09 -10.06
CA SER A 293 -3.39 -11.39 -8.80
C SER A 293 -4.64 -10.61 -8.36
N MET A 294 -4.75 -10.35 -7.06
CA MET A 294 -5.85 -9.56 -6.51
C MET A 294 -5.99 -8.19 -7.21
N GLU A 295 -4.87 -7.47 -7.38
CA GLU A 295 -4.85 -6.14 -8.01
C GLU A 295 -5.42 -6.17 -9.43
N GLU A 296 -5.03 -7.17 -10.23
CA GLU A 296 -5.52 -7.31 -11.61
C GLU A 296 -7.01 -7.69 -11.63
N ILE A 297 -7.49 -8.54 -10.72
CA ILE A 297 -8.92 -8.88 -10.62
C ILE A 297 -9.73 -7.64 -10.24
N LEU A 298 -9.27 -6.85 -9.26
CA LEU A 298 -9.96 -5.63 -8.84
C LEU A 298 -10.12 -4.65 -10.01
N ALA A 299 -9.09 -4.49 -10.83
CA ALA A 299 -9.15 -3.63 -12.02
C ALA A 299 -10.20 -4.10 -13.05
N GLU A 300 -10.42 -5.40 -13.21
CA GLU A 300 -11.50 -5.91 -14.06
C GLU A 300 -12.88 -5.78 -13.41
N LEU A 301 -12.97 -5.96 -12.10
CA LEU A 301 -14.24 -5.87 -11.36
C LEU A 301 -14.84 -4.46 -11.39
N GLU A 302 -14.01 -3.42 -11.53
CA GLU A 302 -14.48 -2.04 -11.76
C GLU A 302 -15.36 -1.93 -13.03
N GLN A 303 -15.11 -2.75 -14.05
CA GLN A 303 -15.87 -2.73 -15.31
C GLN A 303 -17.30 -3.25 -15.13
N VAL A 304 -17.54 -4.06 -14.10
CA VAL A 304 -18.86 -4.60 -13.73
C VAL A 304 -19.47 -3.87 -12.53
N GLY A 305 -18.94 -2.70 -12.17
CA GLY A 305 -19.53 -1.83 -11.16
C GLY A 305 -19.26 -2.24 -9.71
N VAL A 306 -18.38 -3.21 -9.46
CA VAL A 306 -17.91 -3.59 -8.12
C VAL A 306 -16.74 -2.67 -7.73
N LYS A 307 -16.81 -2.02 -6.56
CA LYS A 307 -15.86 -0.98 -6.13
C LYS A 307 -15.45 -1.11 -4.66
#